data_AF-A0A317FAJ7-F1
#
_entry.id   AF-A0A317FAJ7-F1
#
_cell.length_a   1.000
_cell.length_b   1.000
_cell.length_c   1.000
_cell.angle_alpha   90.00
_cell.angle_beta   90.00
_cell.angle_gamma   90.00
#
_symmetry.space_group_name_H-M   'P 1'
#
loop_
_entity.id
_entity.type
_entity.pdbx_description
1 polymer ?
#
loop_
_entity_poly.entity_id
_entity_poly.type
_entity_poly.pdbx_seq_one_letter_code
_entity_poly.pdbx_strand_id
1 'polypeptide(L)'
;MIGKALRDPAPPPGAAPADDRLLQALRRMQGAPGRVVLRVEEAAPHRRKVARALLQEGALAAGGQVLDGPRGDLLLVGAEAGRAERLRRLLERLVGPAGTLTWSLEHDGAALRDYAEGAPAAAPCQAPAGPSLASLDGHLAGLDVTAFTRRTQGPNPGGRPAPRFLRLEPDRARLAGAMGLLGGDADLLDHAARHFAARLLAALARPEQARALLGAGGPARLHLPLPADLPTRPGAGAAPGTLVATLPLAAAADPAALEASRARLEAAGIGLELDGLDAESLALLDPRILPPVLLRLRWSAALAAPDARATLAALDPARIVLAGAEDAAAHRFAAAVGIVQVEGVAA
;
A
#
# COMPACT_ATOMS: atom_id res chain seq x y z
N MET A 1 45.83 -61.05 -23.99
CA MET A 1 44.61 -60.80 -23.18
C MET A 1 44.98 -59.91 -22.00
N ILE A 2 44.70 -58.61 -22.08
CA ILE A 2 44.89 -57.66 -20.98
C ILE A 2 43.55 -56.97 -20.78
N GLY A 3 42.86 -57.32 -19.68
CA GLY A 3 41.58 -56.73 -19.30
C GLY A 3 41.77 -55.34 -18.74
N LYS A 4 41.19 -54.33 -19.41
CA LYS A 4 41.20 -52.93 -19.01
C LYS A 4 39.98 -52.69 -18.12
N ALA A 5 40.19 -52.63 -16.81
CA ALA A 5 39.15 -52.26 -15.85
C ALA A 5 38.78 -50.78 -16.06
N LEU A 6 37.56 -50.53 -16.52
CA LEU A 6 36.94 -49.21 -16.48
C LEU A 6 36.67 -48.87 -15.01
N ARG A 7 37.29 -47.80 -14.51
CA ARG A 7 36.86 -47.13 -13.27
C ARG A 7 35.64 -46.29 -13.62
N ASP A 8 34.52 -46.59 -12.97
CA ASP A 8 33.36 -45.70 -12.94
C ASP A 8 33.75 -44.34 -12.33
N PRO A 9 33.31 -43.21 -12.92
CA PRO A 9 33.46 -41.91 -12.28
C PRO A 9 32.55 -41.86 -11.04
N ALA A 10 33.15 -41.47 -9.91
CA ALA A 10 32.43 -41.21 -8.68
C ALA A 10 31.31 -40.17 -8.91
N PRO A 11 30.11 -40.35 -8.32
CA PRO A 11 29.05 -39.36 -8.41
C PRO A 11 29.48 -38.03 -7.76
N PRO A 12 29.05 -36.87 -8.30
CA PRO A 12 29.38 -35.58 -7.71
C PRO A 12 28.85 -35.47 -6.27
N PRO A 13 29.58 -34.78 -5.37
CA PRO A 13 29.17 -34.63 -3.98
C PRO A 13 27.80 -33.94 -3.88
N GLY A 14 26.98 -34.49 -2.99
CA GLY A 14 25.53 -34.30 -2.95
C GLY A 14 25.09 -32.85 -2.77
N ALA A 15 23.98 -32.53 -3.43
CA ALA A 15 23.16 -31.38 -3.11
C ALA A 15 22.83 -31.41 -1.61
N ALA A 16 23.18 -30.34 -0.90
CA ALA A 16 22.71 -30.12 0.46
C ALA A 16 21.18 -30.19 0.48
N PRO A 17 20.55 -30.67 1.57
CA PRO A 17 19.10 -30.65 1.69
C PRO A 17 18.58 -29.22 1.47
N ALA A 18 17.48 -29.09 0.71
CA ALA A 18 16.82 -27.82 0.46
C ALA A 18 16.68 -27.05 1.78
N ASP A 19 17.10 -25.78 1.80
CA ASP A 19 17.13 -24.99 3.03
C ASP A 19 15.69 -24.62 3.41
N ASP A 20 15.05 -25.48 4.21
CA ASP A 20 13.63 -25.38 4.61
C ASP A 20 13.27 -23.99 5.14
N ARG A 21 14.24 -23.27 5.72
CA ARG A 21 14.06 -21.91 6.24
C ARG A 21 13.80 -20.89 5.15
N LEU A 22 14.49 -20.99 4.01
CA LEU A 22 14.27 -20.09 2.86
C LEU A 22 12.91 -20.35 2.22
N LEU A 23 12.55 -21.61 2.02
CA LEU A 23 11.23 -21.97 1.49
C LEU A 23 10.09 -21.55 2.42
N GLN A 24 10.27 -21.63 3.75
CA GLN A 24 9.30 -21.11 4.71
C GLN A 24 9.21 -19.58 4.66
N ALA A 25 10.34 -18.88 4.53
CA ALA A 25 10.38 -17.44 4.39
C ALA A 25 9.62 -16.96 3.15
N LEU A 26 9.90 -17.56 2.00
CA LEU A 26 9.27 -17.22 0.73
C LEU A 26 7.76 -17.47 0.78
N ARG A 27 7.31 -18.58 1.40
CA ARG A 27 5.87 -18.87 1.59
C ARG A 27 5.15 -17.81 2.41
N ARG A 28 5.80 -17.25 3.45
CA ARG A 28 5.20 -16.18 4.29
C ARG A 28 5.11 -14.84 3.57
N MET A 29 5.93 -14.62 2.54
CA MET A 29 6.08 -13.32 1.87
C MET A 29 5.60 -13.33 0.42
N GLN A 30 4.94 -14.41 0.01
CA GLN A 30 4.42 -14.56 -1.35
C GLN A 30 3.42 -13.45 -1.66
N GLY A 31 3.67 -12.69 -2.74
CA GLY A 31 2.78 -11.61 -3.17
C GLY A 31 2.85 -10.32 -2.33
N ALA A 32 3.86 -10.14 -1.48
CA ALA A 32 4.05 -8.88 -0.76
C ALA A 32 4.62 -7.79 -1.71
N PRO A 33 3.83 -6.77 -2.10
CA PRO A 33 4.27 -5.76 -3.04
C PRO A 33 5.43 -4.93 -2.46
N GLY A 34 6.37 -4.53 -3.33
CA GLY A 34 7.52 -3.70 -2.94
C GLY A 34 8.58 -4.40 -2.08
N ARG A 35 8.50 -5.72 -1.90
CA ARG A 35 9.49 -6.52 -1.17
C ARG A 35 10.42 -7.28 -2.12
N VAL A 36 11.68 -7.41 -1.71
CA VAL A 36 12.73 -8.04 -2.53
C VAL A 36 13.56 -9.05 -1.74
N VAL A 37 14.29 -9.88 -2.48
CA VAL A 37 15.38 -10.71 -1.98
C VAL A 37 16.69 -10.19 -2.56
N LEU A 38 17.59 -9.72 -1.70
CA LEU A 38 18.94 -9.33 -2.08
C LEU A 38 19.88 -10.51 -1.82
N ARG A 39 20.49 -11.04 -2.89
CA ARG A 39 21.53 -12.07 -2.87
C ARG A 39 22.90 -11.44 -2.93
N VAL A 40 23.80 -11.95 -2.11
CA VAL A 40 25.25 -11.76 -2.20
C VAL A 40 25.86 -13.13 -2.45
N GLU A 41 26.51 -13.28 -3.60
CA GLU A 41 27.22 -14.48 -3.98
C GLU A 41 28.30 -14.84 -2.97
N GLU A 42 28.62 -16.14 -2.88
CA GLU A 42 29.68 -16.64 -2.03
C GLU A 42 30.97 -15.82 -2.17
N ALA A 43 31.34 -15.14 -1.08
CA ALA A 43 32.54 -14.32 -1.00
C ALA A 43 33.59 -14.97 -0.08
N ALA A 44 34.86 -14.59 -0.26
CA ALA A 44 35.95 -15.01 0.62
C ALA A 44 35.61 -14.76 2.11
N PRO A 45 36.12 -15.56 3.07
CA PRO A 45 35.62 -15.57 4.45
C PRO A 45 35.57 -14.21 5.15
N HIS A 46 36.56 -13.34 4.89
CA HIS A 46 36.60 -11.98 5.44
C HIS A 46 35.50 -11.09 4.85
N ARG A 47 35.24 -11.18 3.54
CA ARG A 47 34.16 -10.45 2.85
C ARG A 47 32.78 -10.97 3.26
N ARG A 48 32.63 -12.29 3.46
CA ARG A 48 31.37 -12.88 3.94
C ARG A 48 30.97 -12.30 5.29
N LYS A 49 31.91 -12.13 6.23
CA LYS A 49 31.63 -11.52 7.55
C LYS A 49 31.13 -10.09 7.42
N VAL A 50 31.80 -9.27 6.59
CA VAL A 50 31.39 -7.88 6.32
C VAL A 50 30.03 -7.81 5.64
N ALA A 51 29.82 -8.63 4.59
CA ALA A 51 28.55 -8.70 3.88
C ALA A 51 27.42 -9.12 4.82
N ARG A 52 27.61 -10.14 5.67
CA ARG A 52 26.60 -10.56 6.64
C ARG A 52 26.27 -9.45 7.63
N ALA A 53 27.27 -8.77 8.19
CA ALA A 53 27.04 -7.66 9.11
C ALA A 53 26.22 -6.55 8.44
N LEU A 54 26.58 -6.17 7.21
CA LEU A 54 25.82 -5.16 6.43
C LEU A 54 24.41 -5.61 6.10
N LEU A 55 24.19 -6.88 5.77
CA LEU A 55 22.85 -7.42 5.53
C LEU A 55 22.03 -7.47 6.81
N GLN A 56 22.64 -7.73 7.97
CA GLN A 56 21.96 -7.72 9.27
C GLN A 56 21.52 -6.31 9.66
N GLU A 57 22.42 -5.32 9.53
CA GLU A 57 22.07 -3.90 9.70
C GLU A 57 20.99 -3.47 8.69
N GLY A 58 21.13 -3.93 7.44
CA GLY A 58 20.14 -3.75 6.39
C GLY A 58 18.77 -4.34 6.73
N ALA A 59 18.72 -5.52 7.35
CA ALA A 59 17.48 -6.15 7.80
C ALA A 59 16.81 -5.35 8.92
N LEU A 60 17.59 -4.81 9.86
CA LEU A 60 17.08 -3.94 10.93
C LEU A 60 16.48 -2.65 10.35
N ALA A 61 17.15 -2.04 9.36
CA ALA A 61 16.70 -0.79 8.77
C ALA A 61 15.59 -0.96 7.72
N ALA A 62 15.66 -1.97 6.86
CA ALA A 62 14.77 -2.16 5.71
C ALA A 62 13.66 -3.20 5.94
N GLY A 63 13.69 -3.87 7.10
CA GLY A 63 12.91 -5.07 7.37
C GLY A 63 13.48 -6.29 6.63
N GLY A 64 12.94 -7.45 6.99
CA GLY A 64 13.34 -8.74 6.41
C GLY A 64 14.21 -9.55 7.35
N GLN A 65 14.81 -10.60 6.80
CA GLN A 65 15.67 -11.52 7.55
C GLN A 65 16.86 -11.97 6.70
N VAL A 66 18.01 -12.13 7.36
CA VAL A 66 19.22 -12.65 6.72
C VAL A 66 19.25 -14.16 6.83
N LEU A 67 19.36 -14.84 5.71
CA LEU A 67 19.43 -16.28 5.58
C LEU A 67 20.69 -16.68 4.81
N ASP A 68 21.16 -17.90 5.06
CA ASP A 68 22.14 -18.56 4.22
C ASP A 68 21.44 -19.18 3.01
N GLY A 69 22.06 -19.09 1.84
CA GLY A 69 21.57 -19.70 0.61
C GLY A 69 22.22 -21.07 0.35
N PRO A 70 21.63 -21.90 -0.52
CA PRO A 70 22.04 -23.28 -0.76
C PRO A 70 23.44 -23.43 -1.36
N ARG A 71 24.03 -22.36 -1.91
CA ARG A 71 25.37 -22.35 -2.53
C ARG A 71 26.38 -21.55 -1.72
N GLY A 72 26.16 -21.41 -0.41
CA GLY A 72 26.96 -20.53 0.42
C GLY A 72 26.69 -19.05 0.15
N ASP A 73 25.64 -18.69 -0.57
CA ASP A 73 25.26 -17.29 -0.74
C ASP A 73 24.71 -16.70 0.58
N LEU A 74 24.67 -15.38 0.69
CA LEU A 74 23.93 -14.67 1.74
C LEU A 74 22.69 -14.01 1.14
N LEU A 75 21.55 -14.16 1.79
CA LEU A 75 20.27 -13.65 1.32
C LEU A 75 19.67 -12.72 2.36
N LEU A 76 19.27 -11.52 1.96
CA LEU A 76 18.36 -10.67 2.72
C LEU A 76 16.97 -10.79 2.09
N VAL A 77 16.06 -11.47 2.77
CA VAL A 77 14.72 -11.81 2.27
C VAL A 77 13.68 -10.90 2.90
N GLY A 78 12.87 -10.23 2.07
CA GLY A 78 11.75 -9.39 2.52
C GLY A 78 12.09 -7.94 2.80
N ALA A 79 13.25 -7.46 2.33
CA ALA A 79 13.61 -6.05 2.46
C ALA A 79 12.73 -5.18 1.55
N GLU A 80 12.48 -3.94 1.97
CA GLU A 80 11.87 -2.91 1.13
C GLU A 80 12.79 -2.59 -0.08
N ALA A 81 12.23 -2.54 -1.29
CA ALA A 81 12.98 -2.45 -2.54
C ALA A 81 13.94 -1.25 -2.61
N GLY A 82 13.49 -0.06 -2.22
CA GLY A 82 14.30 1.16 -2.29
C GLY A 82 15.49 1.12 -1.34
N ARG A 83 15.28 0.63 -0.11
CA ARG A 83 16.36 0.42 0.87
C ARG A 83 17.31 -0.69 0.47
N ALA A 84 16.81 -1.81 -0.05
CA ALA A 84 17.63 -2.92 -0.52
C ALA A 84 18.56 -2.50 -1.68
N GLU A 85 18.09 -1.64 -2.58
CA GLU A 85 18.90 -1.09 -3.67
C GLU A 85 20.04 -0.19 -3.14
N ARG A 86 19.76 0.66 -2.14
CA ARG A 86 20.82 1.45 -1.48
C ARG A 86 21.86 0.55 -0.82
N LEU A 87 21.42 -0.51 -0.15
CA LEU A 87 22.29 -1.49 0.50
C LEU A 87 23.12 -2.26 -0.54
N ARG A 88 22.52 -2.66 -1.66
CA ARG A 88 23.22 -3.31 -2.79
C ARG A 88 24.38 -2.47 -3.28
N ARG A 89 24.15 -1.18 -3.54
CA ARG A 89 25.21 -0.25 -3.99
C ARG A 89 26.35 -0.12 -2.96
N LEU A 90 26.02 -0.13 -1.68
CA LEU A 90 27.03 -0.10 -0.61
C LEU A 90 27.85 -1.39 -0.58
N LEU A 91 27.18 -2.56 -0.69
CA LEU A 91 27.84 -3.86 -0.79
C LEU A 91 28.76 -3.93 -2.00
N GLU A 92 28.32 -3.44 -3.16
CA GLU A 92 29.12 -3.42 -4.39
C GLU A 92 30.39 -2.58 -4.24
N ARG A 93 30.31 -1.46 -3.51
CA ARG A 93 31.47 -0.62 -3.20
C ARG A 93 32.46 -1.27 -2.24
N LEU A 94 31.98 -2.06 -1.28
CA LEU A 94 32.80 -2.61 -0.19
C LEU A 94 33.32 -4.02 -0.47
N VAL A 95 32.51 -4.84 -1.14
CA VAL A 95 32.76 -6.27 -1.38
C VAL A 95 33.18 -6.52 -2.85
N GLY A 96 32.80 -5.62 -3.75
CA GLY A 96 33.05 -5.66 -5.19
C GLY A 96 31.74 -5.79 -5.99
N PRO A 97 31.72 -5.36 -7.26
CA PRO A 97 30.51 -5.33 -8.10
C PRO A 97 30.06 -6.71 -8.59
N ALA A 98 30.89 -7.74 -8.44
CA ALA A 98 30.58 -9.10 -8.86
C ALA A 98 29.84 -9.83 -7.73
N GLY A 99 28.61 -10.27 -8.00
CA GLY A 99 27.90 -11.23 -7.18
C GLY A 99 26.68 -10.73 -6.40
N THR A 100 26.28 -9.46 -6.54
CA THR A 100 25.05 -8.95 -5.95
C THR A 100 23.89 -9.01 -6.94
N LEU A 101 22.75 -9.57 -6.52
CA LEU A 101 21.54 -9.68 -7.33
C LEU A 101 20.30 -9.37 -6.48
N THR A 102 19.32 -8.70 -7.07
CA THR A 102 18.04 -8.42 -6.40
C THR A 102 16.91 -9.09 -7.17
N TRP A 103 16.14 -9.94 -6.49
CA TRP A 103 14.91 -10.53 -6.99
C TRP A 103 13.69 -9.85 -6.38
N SER A 104 12.69 -9.54 -7.18
CA SER A 104 11.37 -9.08 -6.73
C SER A 104 10.56 -10.26 -6.21
N LEU A 105 10.02 -10.17 -4.99
CA LEU A 105 9.14 -11.23 -4.48
C LEU A 105 7.81 -11.33 -5.24
N GLU A 106 7.42 -10.26 -5.93
CA GLU A 106 6.21 -10.19 -6.75
C GLU A 106 6.40 -10.89 -8.10
N HIS A 107 7.55 -10.71 -8.74
CA HIS A 107 7.78 -11.16 -10.12
C HIS A 107 8.66 -12.43 -10.20
N ASP A 108 9.62 -12.60 -9.28
CA ASP A 108 10.63 -13.64 -9.33
C ASP A 108 10.31 -14.84 -8.42
N GLY A 109 9.07 -14.96 -7.94
CA GLY A 109 8.69 -15.97 -6.95
C GLY A 109 8.84 -17.43 -7.42
N ALA A 110 8.84 -17.69 -8.73
CA ALA A 110 9.16 -19.01 -9.29
C ALA A 110 10.69 -19.25 -9.29
N ALA A 111 11.45 -18.33 -9.87
CA ALA A 111 12.93 -18.40 -9.88
C ALA A 111 13.54 -18.48 -8.47
N LEU A 112 12.97 -17.78 -7.49
CA LEU A 112 13.39 -17.85 -6.09
C LEU A 112 13.13 -19.21 -5.45
N ARG A 113 12.04 -19.89 -5.82
CA ARG A 113 11.74 -21.25 -5.35
C ARG A 113 12.70 -22.25 -5.97
N ASP A 114 12.88 -22.20 -7.29
CA ASP A 114 13.82 -23.06 -8.01
C ASP A 114 15.24 -22.90 -7.43
N TYR A 115 15.66 -21.66 -7.17
CA TYR A 115 16.95 -21.38 -6.52
C TYR A 115 17.02 -21.95 -5.10
N ALA A 116 15.96 -21.82 -4.29
CA ALA A 116 15.91 -22.39 -2.95
C ALA A 116 15.98 -23.94 -2.96
N GLU A 117 15.51 -24.57 -4.04
CA GLU A 117 15.60 -26.01 -4.29
C GLU A 117 16.97 -26.44 -4.86
N GLY A 118 17.91 -25.50 -5.03
CA GLY A 118 19.28 -25.77 -5.46
C GLY A 118 19.55 -25.54 -6.95
N ALA A 119 18.57 -25.05 -7.72
CA ALA A 119 18.79 -24.65 -9.10
C ALA A 119 19.77 -23.47 -9.19
N PRO A 120 20.47 -23.28 -10.33
CA PRO A 120 21.29 -22.10 -10.53
C PRO A 120 20.44 -20.83 -10.44
N ALA A 121 21.00 -19.78 -9.86
CA ALA A 121 20.36 -18.47 -9.78
C ALA A 121 20.02 -17.96 -11.19
N ALA A 122 18.73 -17.89 -11.50
CA ALA A 122 18.26 -17.27 -12.72
C ALA A 122 18.42 -15.75 -12.64
N ALA A 123 18.65 -15.10 -13.79
CA ALA A 123 18.60 -13.65 -13.87
C ALA A 123 17.22 -13.15 -13.40
N PRO A 124 17.15 -12.09 -12.57
CA PRO A 124 15.87 -11.50 -12.19
C PRO A 124 15.08 -11.10 -13.43
N CYS A 125 13.77 -11.30 -13.41
CA CYS A 125 12.88 -10.67 -14.37
C CYS A 125 13.09 -9.15 -14.24
N GLN A 126 13.47 -8.50 -15.35
CA GLN A 126 13.53 -7.04 -15.37
C GLN A 126 12.12 -6.53 -15.05
N ALA A 127 11.98 -5.80 -13.94
CA ALA A 127 10.77 -5.08 -13.66
C ALA A 127 10.44 -4.19 -14.87
N PRO A 128 9.16 -4.03 -15.24
CA PRO A 128 8.79 -3.12 -16.31
C PRO A 128 9.44 -1.76 -16.05
N ALA A 129 10.08 -1.19 -17.08
CA ALA A 129 10.78 0.07 -16.98
C ALA A 129 9.81 1.17 -16.56
N GLY A 130 9.86 1.57 -15.29
CA GLY A 130 9.13 2.72 -14.76
C GLY A 130 9.76 4.05 -15.23
N PRO A 131 9.09 5.18 -15.00
CA PRO A 131 9.64 6.50 -15.30
C PRO A 131 10.91 6.78 -14.49
N SER A 132 11.76 7.68 -15.01
CA SER A 132 12.82 8.30 -14.21
C SER A 132 12.24 9.41 -13.34
N LEU A 133 12.95 9.83 -12.28
CA LEU A 133 12.53 10.97 -11.45
C LEU A 133 12.25 12.23 -12.27
N ALA A 134 13.11 12.52 -13.26
CA ALA A 134 12.96 13.69 -14.13
C ALA A 134 11.74 13.62 -15.06
N SER A 135 11.21 12.43 -15.33
CA SER A 135 10.04 12.21 -16.18
C SER A 135 8.78 11.85 -15.40
N LEU A 136 8.84 11.81 -14.07
CA LEU A 136 7.76 11.32 -13.22
C LEU A 136 6.47 12.13 -13.42
N ASP A 137 6.52 13.45 -13.34
CA ASP A 137 5.32 14.28 -13.48
C ASP A 137 4.68 14.15 -14.87
N GLY A 138 5.50 14.09 -15.93
CA GLY A 138 5.02 13.85 -17.30
C GLY A 138 4.38 12.48 -17.46
N HIS A 139 4.98 11.45 -16.85
CA HIS A 139 4.41 10.11 -16.82
C HIS A 139 3.08 10.08 -16.05
N LEU A 140 3.01 10.66 -14.85
CA LEU A 140 1.80 10.76 -14.04
C LEU A 140 0.69 11.52 -14.75
N ALA A 141 1.02 12.58 -15.52
CA ALA A 141 0.05 13.32 -16.32
C ALA A 141 -0.56 12.48 -17.46
N GLY A 142 0.18 11.48 -17.97
CA GLY A 142 -0.27 10.57 -19.02
C GLY A 142 -1.16 9.42 -18.54
N LEU A 143 -1.19 9.13 -17.22
CA LEU A 143 -2.03 8.05 -16.68
C LEU A 143 -3.53 8.38 -16.81
N ASP A 144 -4.34 7.41 -17.19
CA ASP A 144 -5.79 7.57 -17.29
C ASP A 144 -6.43 7.75 -15.90
N VAL A 145 -7.20 8.83 -15.72
CA VAL A 145 -7.78 9.16 -14.42
C VAL A 145 -8.74 8.07 -13.94
N THR A 146 -9.51 7.47 -14.85
CA THR A 146 -10.52 6.46 -14.49
C THR A 146 -9.86 5.14 -14.10
N ALA A 147 -8.84 4.70 -14.83
CA ALA A 147 -8.14 3.44 -14.61
C ALA A 147 -7.30 3.40 -13.32
N PHE A 148 -6.89 4.56 -12.81
CA PHE A 148 -6.10 4.71 -11.59
C PHE A 148 -6.90 5.34 -10.43
N THR A 149 -8.23 5.41 -10.56
CA THR A 149 -9.14 5.78 -9.47
C THR A 149 -9.81 4.53 -8.91
N ARG A 150 -9.62 4.28 -7.61
CA ARG A 150 -10.40 3.31 -6.86
C ARG A 150 -11.78 3.91 -6.56
N ARG A 151 -12.82 3.15 -6.85
CA ARG A 151 -14.22 3.52 -6.60
C ARG A 151 -14.78 2.65 -5.49
N THR A 152 -15.24 3.28 -4.42
CA THR A 152 -15.87 2.60 -3.28
C THR A 152 -17.28 3.17 -3.11
N GLN A 153 -18.28 2.30 -3.09
CA GLN A 153 -19.69 2.70 -3.04
C GLN A 153 -20.32 2.26 -1.73
N GLY A 154 -21.16 3.14 -1.17
CA GLY A 154 -22.01 2.80 -0.04
C GLY A 154 -23.25 2.03 -0.48
N PRO A 155 -23.76 1.12 0.38
CA PRO A 155 -24.99 0.40 0.11
C PRO A 155 -26.14 1.39 -0.09
N ASN A 156 -27.07 1.00 -0.97
CA ASN A 156 -28.22 1.80 -1.30
C ASN A 156 -29.47 1.27 -0.59
N PRO A 157 -29.96 1.95 0.46
CA PRO A 157 -31.22 1.58 1.08
C PRO A 157 -32.39 2.02 0.17
N GLY A 158 -33.13 1.05 -0.36
CA GLY A 158 -34.44 1.30 -0.97
C GLY A 158 -34.51 1.34 -2.50
N GLY A 159 -33.63 0.62 -3.22
CA GLY A 159 -33.82 0.36 -4.65
C GLY A 159 -33.64 1.56 -5.59
N ARG A 160 -33.05 2.67 -5.11
CA ARG A 160 -32.67 3.79 -5.97
C ARG A 160 -31.61 3.35 -7.01
N PRO A 161 -31.38 4.08 -8.10
CA PRO A 161 -30.26 3.78 -9.00
C PRO A 161 -28.91 4.26 -8.46
N ALA A 162 -28.90 5.21 -7.52
CA ALA A 162 -27.69 5.87 -7.04
C ALA A 162 -27.23 5.37 -5.65
N PRO A 163 -25.90 5.24 -5.41
CA PRO A 163 -25.38 4.85 -4.11
C PRO A 163 -25.54 5.98 -3.08
N ARG A 164 -25.66 5.61 -1.79
CA ARG A 164 -25.76 6.59 -0.69
C ARG A 164 -24.54 7.50 -0.63
N PHE A 165 -23.37 6.95 -0.89
CA PHE A 165 -22.15 7.71 -1.09
C PHE A 165 -21.28 7.01 -2.14
N LEU A 166 -20.41 7.80 -2.77
CA LEU A 166 -19.35 7.32 -3.63
C LEU A 166 -18.05 7.96 -3.15
N ARG A 167 -17.02 7.15 -3.01
CA ARG A 167 -15.66 7.58 -2.72
C ARG A 167 -14.80 7.31 -3.93
N LEU A 168 -14.06 8.33 -4.35
CA LEU A 168 -13.08 8.25 -5.42
C LEU A 168 -11.72 8.57 -4.83
N GLU A 169 -10.82 7.59 -4.84
CA GLU A 169 -9.46 7.71 -4.30
C GLU A 169 -8.43 7.31 -5.36
N PRO A 170 -7.23 7.92 -5.36
CA PRO A 170 -6.11 7.39 -6.14
C PRO A 170 -5.83 5.93 -5.72
N ASP A 171 -5.81 5.01 -6.68
CA ASP A 171 -5.45 3.61 -6.42
C ASP A 171 -3.92 3.52 -6.23
N ARG A 172 -3.49 3.62 -4.96
CA ARG A 172 -2.07 3.66 -4.60
C ARG A 172 -1.31 2.40 -5.04
N ALA A 173 -1.96 1.23 -5.09
CA ALA A 173 -1.32 0.00 -5.55
C ALA A 173 -1.06 0.06 -7.07
N ARG A 174 -2.05 0.52 -7.85
CA ARG A 174 -1.86 0.74 -9.29
C ARG A 174 -0.84 1.83 -9.58
N LEU A 175 -0.87 2.94 -8.84
CA LEU A 175 0.12 4.02 -8.99
C LEU A 175 1.54 3.52 -8.70
N ALA A 176 1.73 2.78 -7.60
CA ALA A 176 3.03 2.18 -7.29
C ALA A 176 3.51 1.25 -8.41
N GLY A 177 2.63 0.41 -8.95
CA GLY A 177 2.94 -0.46 -10.09
C GLY A 177 3.34 0.33 -11.35
N ALA A 178 2.61 1.40 -11.70
CA ALA A 178 2.95 2.24 -12.86
C ALA A 178 4.27 3.01 -12.68
N MET A 179 4.62 3.38 -11.46
CA MET A 179 5.88 4.05 -11.13
C MET A 179 7.10 3.10 -11.10
N GLY A 180 6.88 1.78 -11.17
CA GLY A 180 7.94 0.78 -11.09
C GLY A 180 8.74 0.91 -9.79
N LEU A 181 10.07 0.99 -9.90
CA LEU A 181 10.95 1.10 -8.72
C LEU A 181 10.66 2.36 -7.87
N LEU A 182 10.25 3.46 -8.49
CA LEU A 182 9.90 4.69 -7.76
C LEU A 182 8.64 4.51 -6.90
N GLY A 183 7.77 3.57 -7.26
CA GLY A 183 6.55 3.27 -6.50
C GLY A 183 6.81 2.63 -5.13
N GLY A 184 8.04 2.15 -4.88
CA GLY A 184 8.48 1.67 -3.57
C GLY A 184 8.83 2.77 -2.58
N ASP A 185 9.02 4.02 -3.05
CA ASP A 185 9.29 5.17 -2.19
C ASP A 185 7.97 5.81 -1.72
N ALA A 186 7.79 5.89 -0.40
CA ALA A 186 6.54 6.34 0.20
C ALA A 186 6.24 7.83 -0.09
N ASP A 187 7.27 8.67 -0.13
CA ASP A 187 7.12 10.12 -0.36
C ASP A 187 6.78 10.39 -1.83
N LEU A 188 7.41 9.65 -2.76
CA LEU A 188 7.08 9.73 -4.18
C LEU A 188 5.67 9.22 -4.46
N LEU A 189 5.26 8.11 -3.82
CA LEU A 189 3.91 7.59 -3.95
C LEU A 189 2.87 8.57 -3.39
N ASP A 190 3.21 9.29 -2.31
CA ASP A 190 2.35 10.34 -1.77
C ASP A 190 2.23 11.56 -2.67
N HIS A 191 3.35 12.03 -3.22
CA HIS A 191 3.37 13.05 -4.27
C HIS A 191 2.49 12.64 -5.46
N ALA A 192 2.64 11.41 -5.96
CA ALA A 192 1.85 10.88 -7.05
C ALA A 192 0.35 10.83 -6.72
N ALA A 193 -0.01 10.38 -5.51
CA ALA A 193 -1.39 10.35 -5.06
C ALA A 193 -2.01 11.76 -4.96
N ARG A 194 -1.28 12.75 -4.43
CA ARG A 194 -1.72 14.15 -4.36
C ARG A 194 -1.88 14.77 -5.75
N HIS A 195 -0.91 14.54 -6.63
CA HIS A 195 -0.99 14.97 -8.03
C HIS A 195 -2.23 14.38 -8.72
N PHE A 196 -2.48 13.09 -8.50
CA PHE A 196 -3.63 12.39 -9.08
C PHE A 196 -4.96 12.85 -8.50
N ALA A 197 -5.03 13.16 -7.20
CA ALA A 197 -6.21 13.75 -6.56
C ALA A 197 -6.59 15.10 -7.18
N ALA A 198 -5.61 15.96 -7.46
CA ALA A 198 -5.84 17.23 -8.17
C ALA A 198 -6.38 17.00 -9.60
N ARG A 199 -5.83 16.01 -10.33
CA ARG A 199 -6.33 15.62 -11.67
C ARG A 199 -7.75 15.05 -11.61
N LEU A 200 -8.07 14.26 -10.59
CA LEU A 200 -9.40 13.72 -10.36
C LEU A 200 -10.43 14.83 -10.16
N LEU A 201 -10.11 15.84 -9.34
CA LEU A 201 -10.97 17.00 -9.16
C LEU A 201 -11.19 17.76 -10.49
N ALA A 202 -10.13 17.96 -11.26
CA ALA A 202 -10.23 18.60 -12.58
C ALA A 202 -11.05 17.78 -13.58
N ALA A 203 -10.99 16.45 -13.51
CA ALA A 203 -11.79 15.55 -14.33
C ALA A 203 -13.29 15.63 -13.95
N LEU A 204 -13.61 15.73 -12.66
CA LEU A 204 -14.98 15.91 -12.19
C LEU A 204 -15.61 17.24 -12.60
N ALA A 205 -14.80 18.28 -12.86
CA ALA A 205 -15.28 19.53 -13.42
C ALA A 205 -15.68 19.45 -14.91
N ARG A 206 -15.35 18.34 -15.60
CA ARG A 206 -15.69 18.12 -17.02
C ARG A 206 -16.87 17.14 -17.11
N PRO A 207 -18.04 17.53 -17.66
CA PRO A 207 -19.25 16.70 -17.63
C PRO A 207 -19.10 15.29 -18.22
N GLU A 208 -18.32 15.15 -19.30
CA GLU A 208 -18.09 13.86 -19.97
C GLU A 208 -17.27 12.89 -19.10
N GLN A 209 -16.20 13.40 -18.46
CA GLN A 209 -15.35 12.61 -17.57
C GLN A 209 -16.03 12.33 -16.24
N ALA A 210 -16.78 13.31 -15.71
CA ALA A 210 -17.57 13.15 -14.50
C ALA A 210 -18.58 12.00 -14.63
N ARG A 211 -19.24 11.84 -15.77
CA ARG A 211 -20.19 10.73 -16.00
C ARG A 211 -19.52 9.36 -15.88
N ALA A 212 -18.31 9.20 -16.42
CA ALA A 212 -17.56 7.95 -16.32
C ALA A 212 -17.16 7.62 -14.87
N LEU A 213 -16.77 8.63 -14.09
CA LEU A 213 -16.35 8.46 -12.69
C LEU A 213 -17.54 8.23 -11.74
N LEU A 214 -18.61 9.01 -11.90
CA LEU A 214 -19.77 9.01 -11.00
C LEU A 214 -20.75 7.86 -11.30
N GLY A 215 -20.84 7.42 -12.55
CA GLY A 215 -21.86 6.47 -13.00
C GLY A 215 -23.24 7.12 -13.14
N ALA A 216 -24.28 6.29 -13.31
CA ALA A 216 -25.65 6.76 -13.47
C ALA A 216 -26.25 7.24 -12.13
N GLY A 217 -26.98 8.37 -12.16
CA GLY A 217 -27.80 8.83 -11.04
C GLY A 217 -27.14 9.75 -10.01
N GLY A 218 -25.80 9.82 -9.96
CA GLY A 218 -25.05 10.70 -9.06
C GLY A 218 -25.17 10.30 -7.57
N PRO A 219 -24.07 10.20 -6.81
CA PRO A 219 -24.15 9.80 -5.41
C PRO A 219 -24.80 10.89 -4.53
N ALA A 220 -25.41 10.53 -3.41
CA ALA A 220 -25.89 11.56 -2.47
C ALA A 220 -24.74 12.27 -1.74
N ARG A 221 -23.58 11.60 -1.58
CA ARG A 221 -22.33 12.18 -1.08
C ARG A 221 -21.15 11.72 -1.93
N LEU A 222 -20.27 12.64 -2.30
CA LEU A 222 -19.05 12.35 -3.04
C LEU A 222 -17.83 12.62 -2.17
N HIS A 223 -17.10 11.58 -1.76
CA HIS A 223 -15.91 11.69 -0.93
C HIS A 223 -14.67 11.74 -1.81
N LEU A 224 -13.82 12.75 -1.62
CA LEU A 224 -12.59 12.98 -2.38
C LEU A 224 -11.44 13.40 -1.46
N PRO A 225 -10.21 12.91 -1.70
CA PRO A 225 -9.04 13.55 -1.14
C PRO A 225 -8.89 14.93 -1.80
N LEU A 226 -8.96 15.99 -1.01
CA LEU A 226 -8.85 17.35 -1.51
C LEU A 226 -7.47 17.95 -1.16
N PRO A 227 -6.84 18.70 -2.08
CA PRO A 227 -5.63 19.43 -1.76
C PRO A 227 -5.92 20.51 -0.70
N ALA A 228 -4.96 20.76 0.19
CA ALA A 228 -5.10 21.68 1.32
C ALA A 228 -5.39 23.13 0.89
N ASP A 229 -4.96 23.47 -0.32
CA ASP A 229 -4.90 24.78 -0.96
C ASP A 229 -5.96 24.96 -2.05
N LEU A 230 -7.07 24.21 -1.97
CA LEU A 230 -8.22 24.43 -2.84
C LEU A 230 -8.67 25.89 -2.82
N PRO A 231 -8.76 26.56 -3.99
CA PRO A 231 -9.36 27.87 -4.07
C PRO A 231 -10.87 27.75 -3.79
N THR A 232 -11.26 28.00 -2.54
CA THR A 232 -12.67 28.05 -2.13
C THR A 232 -13.30 29.33 -2.64
N ARG A 233 -13.68 29.35 -3.93
CA ARG A 233 -14.60 30.38 -4.42
C ARG A 233 -16.02 30.00 -4.01
N PRO A 234 -16.75 30.86 -3.29
CA PRO A 234 -18.17 30.66 -3.09
C PRO A 234 -18.87 30.73 -4.46
N GLY A 235 -19.60 29.67 -4.83
CA GLY A 235 -20.52 29.71 -5.97
C GLY A 235 -20.21 28.83 -7.20
N ALA A 236 -19.30 27.86 -7.15
CA ALA A 236 -19.26 26.83 -8.19
C ALA A 236 -20.47 25.89 -8.03
N GLY A 237 -21.34 25.85 -9.04
CA GLY A 237 -22.61 25.12 -9.03
C GLY A 237 -22.50 23.69 -8.52
N ALA A 238 -23.48 23.30 -7.69
CA ALA A 238 -23.53 22.04 -6.97
C ALA A 238 -23.40 20.83 -7.92
N ALA A 239 -22.36 20.02 -7.71
CA ALA A 239 -22.38 18.63 -8.14
C ALA A 239 -23.60 17.93 -7.52
N PRO A 240 -24.15 16.86 -8.14
CA PRO A 240 -25.19 16.08 -7.50
C PRO A 240 -24.65 15.48 -6.19
N GLY A 241 -25.22 15.89 -5.06
CA GLY A 241 -24.83 15.45 -3.72
C GLY A 241 -23.85 16.38 -2.99
N THR A 242 -23.69 16.18 -1.68
CA THR A 242 -22.73 16.93 -0.86
C THR A 242 -21.31 16.44 -1.15
N LEU A 243 -20.42 17.31 -1.60
CA LEU A 243 -18.99 17.00 -1.68
C LEU A 243 -18.42 16.89 -0.27
N VAL A 244 -17.61 15.88 -0.01
CA VAL A 244 -16.94 15.65 1.27
C VAL A 244 -15.44 15.58 1.03
N ALA A 245 -14.71 16.51 1.63
CA ALA A 245 -13.25 16.51 1.67
C ALA A 245 -12.76 15.47 2.66
N THR A 246 -11.81 14.64 2.25
CA THR A 246 -11.14 13.70 3.16
C THR A 246 -9.77 14.23 3.53
N LEU A 247 -9.50 14.37 4.84
CA LEU A 247 -8.20 14.69 5.41
C LEU A 247 -7.67 13.52 6.25
N PRO A 248 -6.35 13.30 6.32
CA PRO A 248 -5.79 12.28 7.19
C PRO A 248 -5.97 12.64 8.67
N LEU A 249 -6.04 11.63 9.54
CA LEU A 249 -6.16 11.80 10.99
C LEU A 249 -5.04 12.65 11.59
N ALA A 250 -3.86 12.67 10.95
CA ALA A 250 -2.75 13.54 11.34
C ALA A 250 -3.14 15.04 11.35
N ALA A 251 -4.15 15.46 10.58
CA ALA A 251 -4.68 16.82 10.65
C ALA A 251 -5.32 17.17 12.00
N ALA A 252 -5.72 16.18 12.80
CA ALA A 252 -6.25 16.38 14.15
C ALA A 252 -5.17 16.74 15.18
N ALA A 253 -3.88 16.69 14.82
CA ALA A 253 -2.78 17.10 15.69
C ALA A 253 -2.81 18.60 16.03
N ASP A 254 -3.42 19.43 15.16
CA ASP A 254 -3.71 20.84 15.41
C ASP A 254 -5.23 21.07 15.32
N PRO A 255 -5.95 21.01 16.46
CA PRO A 255 -7.40 21.20 16.48
C PRO A 255 -7.86 22.56 15.95
N ALA A 256 -7.04 23.62 16.12
CA ALA A 256 -7.38 24.95 15.65
C ALA A 256 -7.29 25.05 14.13
N ALA A 257 -6.23 24.49 13.53
CA ALA A 257 -6.09 24.41 12.08
C ALA A 257 -7.17 23.51 11.44
N LEU A 258 -7.55 22.41 12.11
CA LEU A 258 -8.63 21.54 11.67
C LEU A 258 -9.98 22.27 11.68
N GLU A 259 -10.29 23.00 12.75
CA GLU A 259 -11.53 23.77 12.85
C GLU A 259 -11.59 24.90 11.82
N ALA A 260 -10.47 25.61 11.60
CA ALA A 260 -10.38 26.62 10.54
C ALA A 260 -10.60 26.02 9.14
N SER A 261 -10.04 24.82 8.90
CA SER A 261 -10.24 24.09 7.64
C SER A 261 -11.69 23.66 7.47
N ARG A 262 -12.32 23.15 8.53
CA ARG A 262 -13.74 22.79 8.55
C ARG A 262 -14.62 23.98 8.21
N ALA A 263 -14.46 25.10 8.91
CA ALA A 263 -15.26 26.30 8.69
C ALA A 263 -15.11 26.85 7.25
N ARG A 264 -13.90 26.83 6.71
CA ARG A 264 -13.63 27.23 5.32
C ARG A 264 -14.33 26.32 4.31
N LEU A 265 -14.28 25.00 4.50
CA LEU A 265 -14.94 24.04 3.63
C LEU A 265 -16.46 24.13 3.73
N GLU A 266 -16.99 24.28 4.94
CA GLU A 266 -18.42 24.45 5.20
C GLU A 266 -18.96 25.71 4.52
N ALA A 267 -18.24 26.83 4.58
CA ALA A 267 -18.59 28.05 3.86
C ALA A 267 -18.63 27.86 2.33
N ALA A 268 -17.92 26.86 1.80
CA ALA A 268 -17.96 26.45 0.40
C ALA A 268 -19.01 25.36 0.09
N GLY A 269 -19.82 24.95 1.09
CA GLY A 269 -20.79 23.85 0.95
C GLY A 269 -20.15 22.46 0.88
N ILE A 270 -18.90 22.32 1.33
CA ILE A 270 -18.12 21.08 1.30
C ILE A 270 -18.06 20.52 2.72
N GLY A 271 -18.51 19.27 2.90
CA GLY A 271 -18.36 18.55 4.16
C GLY A 271 -16.90 18.13 4.39
N LEU A 272 -16.57 17.76 5.62
CA LEU A 272 -15.23 17.29 5.98
C LEU A 272 -15.32 15.91 6.65
N GLU A 273 -14.36 15.05 6.31
CA GLU A 273 -14.15 13.73 6.84
C GLU A 273 -12.70 13.56 7.28
N LEU A 274 -12.48 12.95 8.44
CA LEU A 274 -11.18 12.47 8.89
C LEU A 274 -11.02 10.98 8.60
N ASP A 275 -9.95 10.64 7.88
CA ASP A 275 -9.59 9.28 7.50
C ASP A 275 -8.41 8.75 8.31
N GLY A 276 -8.42 7.44 8.58
CA GLY A 276 -7.38 6.76 9.34
C GLY A 276 -7.70 6.54 10.82
N LEU A 277 -8.95 6.69 11.24
CA LEU A 277 -9.34 6.17 12.56
C LEU A 277 -9.37 4.65 12.54
N ASP A 278 -8.83 4.02 13.57
CA ASP A 278 -8.92 2.60 13.89
C ASP A 278 -8.95 2.38 15.41
N ALA A 279 -8.94 1.12 15.86
CA ALA A 279 -8.99 0.78 17.28
C ALA A 279 -7.83 1.35 18.10
N GLU A 280 -6.62 1.41 17.54
CA GLU A 280 -5.44 1.96 18.21
C GLU A 280 -5.57 3.48 18.36
N SER A 281 -6.02 4.16 17.30
CA SER A 281 -6.27 5.59 17.36
C SER A 281 -7.34 5.97 18.38
N LEU A 282 -8.40 5.16 18.54
CA LEU A 282 -9.46 5.38 19.54
C LEU A 282 -8.97 5.20 20.99
N ALA A 283 -7.87 4.48 21.20
CA ALA A 283 -7.23 4.36 22.51
C ALA A 283 -6.37 5.59 22.87
N LEU A 284 -5.94 6.36 21.85
CA LEU A 284 -5.04 7.50 22.01
C LEU A 284 -5.74 8.85 21.88
N LEU A 285 -6.87 8.89 21.16
CA LEU A 285 -7.61 10.10 20.83
C LEU A 285 -9.06 9.96 21.27
N ASP A 286 -9.60 11.00 21.91
CA ASP A 286 -11.03 11.10 22.16
C ASP A 286 -11.74 11.71 20.93
N PRO A 287 -12.50 10.94 20.15
CA PRO A 287 -13.19 11.47 18.97
C PRO A 287 -14.30 12.49 19.30
N ARG A 288 -14.73 12.59 20.56
CA ARG A 288 -15.78 13.53 20.99
C ARG A 288 -15.30 14.98 21.02
N ILE A 289 -14.00 15.19 21.20
CA ILE A 289 -13.40 16.55 21.19
C ILE A 289 -13.08 17.04 19.78
N LEU A 290 -13.17 16.16 18.78
CA LEU A 290 -12.97 16.55 17.38
C LEU A 290 -14.15 17.41 16.91
N PRO A 291 -13.90 18.38 16.01
CA PRO A 291 -14.96 19.12 15.33
C PRO A 291 -16.04 18.21 14.73
N PRO A 292 -17.27 18.71 14.47
CA PRO A 292 -18.39 17.92 13.95
C PRO A 292 -18.18 17.51 12.47
N VAL A 293 -17.19 16.66 12.24
CA VAL A 293 -16.80 16.09 10.96
C VAL A 293 -17.22 14.62 10.88
N LEU A 294 -17.27 14.08 9.67
CA LEU A 294 -17.38 12.65 9.46
C LEU A 294 -16.08 11.96 9.91
N LEU A 295 -16.20 10.76 10.46
CA LEU A 295 -15.10 9.96 10.98
C LEU A 295 -15.09 8.63 10.23
N ARG A 296 -14.05 8.41 9.41
CA ARG A 296 -13.88 7.14 8.70
C ARG A 296 -13.06 6.19 9.57
N LEU A 297 -13.74 5.15 10.03
CA LEU A 297 -13.25 4.15 10.96
C LEU A 297 -12.93 2.85 10.21
N ARG A 298 -11.66 2.45 10.19
CA ARG A 298 -11.22 1.18 9.60
C ARG A 298 -11.64 0.01 10.46
N TRP A 299 -12.40 -0.92 9.89
CA TRP A 299 -12.81 -2.16 10.54
C TRP A 299 -11.61 -2.99 10.98
N SER A 300 -11.69 -3.51 12.21
CA SER A 300 -10.84 -4.58 12.73
C SER A 300 -11.57 -5.25 13.89
N ALA A 301 -11.20 -6.49 14.21
CA ALA A 301 -11.78 -7.20 15.36
C ALA A 301 -11.54 -6.47 16.70
N ALA A 302 -10.48 -5.66 16.79
CA ALA A 302 -10.17 -4.87 17.99
C ALA A 302 -11.22 -3.80 18.30
N LEU A 303 -11.99 -3.34 17.30
CA LEU A 303 -13.12 -2.41 17.53
C LEU A 303 -14.26 -3.02 18.35
N ALA A 304 -14.34 -4.35 18.43
CA ALA A 304 -15.34 -5.03 19.24
C ALA A 304 -14.97 -5.06 20.74
N ALA A 305 -13.78 -4.61 21.13
CA ALA A 305 -13.36 -4.52 22.53
C ALA A 305 -14.26 -3.56 23.33
N PRO A 306 -14.43 -3.78 24.65
CA PRO A 306 -15.31 -2.96 25.49
C PRO A 306 -15.00 -1.45 25.43
N ASP A 307 -13.73 -1.08 25.49
CA ASP A 307 -13.32 0.33 25.52
C ASP A 307 -13.61 1.04 24.20
N ALA A 308 -13.27 0.42 23.06
CA ALA A 308 -13.60 0.95 21.74
C ALA A 308 -15.12 1.09 21.56
N ARG A 309 -15.90 0.10 22.01
CA ARG A 309 -17.37 0.17 21.97
C ARG A 309 -17.94 1.29 22.84
N ALA A 310 -17.39 1.50 24.04
CA ALA A 310 -17.82 2.58 24.92
C ALA A 310 -17.56 3.96 24.28
N THR A 311 -16.39 4.14 23.67
CA THR A 311 -16.05 5.36 22.93
C THR A 311 -17.00 5.59 21.75
N LEU A 312 -17.27 4.55 20.96
CA LEU A 312 -18.17 4.66 19.80
C LEU A 312 -19.64 4.87 20.18
N ALA A 313 -20.10 4.27 21.29
CA ALA A 313 -21.46 4.48 21.80
C ALA A 313 -21.72 5.92 22.27
N ALA A 314 -20.66 6.67 22.61
CA ALA A 314 -20.75 8.08 22.97
C ALA A 314 -20.73 9.02 21.75
N LEU A 315 -20.56 8.51 20.53
CA LEU A 315 -20.59 9.29 19.31
C LEU A 315 -21.96 9.18 18.62
N ASP A 316 -22.31 10.19 17.83
CA ASP A 316 -23.41 10.09 16.88
C ASP A 316 -23.04 9.09 15.76
N PRO A 317 -23.78 7.95 15.62
CA PRO A 317 -23.49 6.96 14.59
C PRO A 317 -23.59 7.52 13.16
N ALA A 318 -24.33 8.61 12.93
CA ALA A 318 -24.41 9.27 11.63
C ALA A 318 -23.10 9.97 11.24
N ARG A 319 -22.21 10.24 12.21
CA ARG A 319 -20.86 10.77 11.95
C ARG A 319 -19.88 9.69 11.48
N ILE A 320 -20.18 8.42 11.69
CA ILE A 320 -19.22 7.33 11.46
C ILE A 320 -19.43 6.74 10.07
N VAL A 321 -18.32 6.51 9.36
CA VAL A 321 -18.24 5.70 8.15
C VAL A 321 -17.36 4.49 8.46
N LEU A 322 -17.91 3.28 8.45
CA LEU A 322 -17.14 2.06 8.68
C LEU A 322 -16.48 1.60 7.38
N ALA A 323 -15.16 1.68 7.30
CA ALA A 323 -14.37 1.27 6.14
C ALA A 323 -13.87 -0.18 6.24
N GLY A 324 -13.75 -0.88 5.11
CA GLY A 324 -13.19 -2.25 5.07
C GLY A 324 -14.12 -3.32 5.64
N ALA A 325 -15.43 -3.11 5.58
CA ALA A 325 -16.43 -4.05 6.05
C ALA A 325 -16.71 -5.14 5.00
N GLU A 326 -15.74 -6.04 4.83
CA GLU A 326 -15.77 -7.11 3.82
C GLU A 326 -16.39 -8.42 4.33
N ASP A 327 -16.66 -8.51 5.63
CA ASP A 327 -17.15 -9.72 6.29
C ASP A 327 -18.43 -9.48 7.10
N ALA A 328 -19.13 -10.57 7.41
CA ALA A 328 -20.37 -10.52 8.20
C ALA A 328 -20.16 -10.01 9.63
N ALA A 329 -18.95 -10.08 10.20
CA ALA A 329 -18.67 -9.56 11.52
C ALA A 329 -18.65 -8.03 11.52
N ALA A 330 -18.08 -7.42 10.49
CA ALA A 330 -18.09 -5.97 10.28
C ALA A 330 -19.52 -5.43 10.15
N HIS A 331 -20.37 -6.11 9.36
CA HIS A 331 -21.77 -5.71 9.19
C HIS A 331 -22.59 -5.86 10.48
N ARG A 332 -22.39 -6.96 11.24
CA ARG A 332 -23.02 -7.12 12.56
C ARG A 332 -22.56 -6.05 13.54
N PHE A 333 -21.28 -5.71 13.52
CA PHE A 333 -20.74 -4.64 14.34
C PHE A 333 -21.35 -3.28 13.97
N ALA A 334 -21.41 -2.95 12.66
CA ALA A 334 -22.04 -1.73 12.18
C ALA A 334 -23.50 -1.62 12.66
N ALA A 335 -24.26 -2.71 12.52
CA ALA A 335 -25.66 -2.74 12.95
C ALA A 335 -25.82 -2.56 14.47
N ALA A 336 -24.94 -3.18 15.26
CA ALA A 336 -24.96 -3.07 16.72
C ALA A 336 -24.63 -1.66 17.23
N VAL A 337 -23.75 -0.92 16.54
CA VAL A 337 -23.40 0.47 16.86
C VAL A 337 -24.38 1.47 16.21
N GLY A 338 -25.22 1.02 15.26
CA GLY A 338 -26.13 1.88 14.51
C GLY A 338 -25.47 2.66 13.37
N ILE A 339 -24.30 2.20 12.89
CA ILE A 339 -23.57 2.82 11.78
C ILE A 339 -24.28 2.50 10.47
N VAL A 340 -24.74 3.55 9.78
CA VAL A 340 -25.50 3.44 8.52
C VAL A 340 -24.66 3.68 7.26
N GLN A 341 -23.41 4.11 7.41
CA GLN A 341 -22.46 4.32 6.31
C GLN A 341 -21.37 3.25 6.40
N VAL A 342 -21.42 2.28 5.50
CA VAL A 342 -20.51 1.12 5.50
C VAL A 342 -19.86 1.00 4.12
N GLU A 343 -18.53 0.91 4.07
CA GLU A 343 -17.74 0.67 2.87
C GLU A 343 -17.28 -0.79 2.84
N GLY A 344 -17.70 -1.54 1.83
CA GLY A 344 -17.36 -2.96 1.70
C GLY A 344 -18.52 -3.73 1.06
N VAL A 345 -18.22 -4.90 0.51
CA VAL A 345 -19.25 -5.72 -0.13
C VAL A 345 -20.11 -6.34 0.97
N ALA A 346 -21.38 -5.97 1.02
CA ALA A 346 -22.39 -6.81 1.64
C ALA A 346 -22.68 -7.94 0.66
N ALA A 347 -22.17 -9.14 0.95
CA ALA A 347 -22.55 -10.35 0.22
C ALA A 347 -24.01 -10.71 0.50
#